data_AF-A0A2J5PTW2-F1
#
_entry.id   AF-A0A2J5PTW2-F1
#
_cell.length_a   1.000
_cell.length_b   1.000
_cell.length_c   1.000
_cell.angle_alpha   90.00
_cell.angle_beta   90.00
_cell.angle_gamma   90.00
#
_symmetry.space_group_name_H-M   'P 1'
#
loop_
_entity.id
_entity.type
_entity.pdbx_description
1 polymer ?
#
loop_
_entity_poly.entity_id
_entity_poly.type
_entity_poly.pdbx_seq_one_letter_code
_entity_poly.pdbx_strand_id
1 'polypeptide(L)' 'MLRWQPGALLLSDFDIKIGRLSASVRKRTLTQSDIQRACDTADNAIAGMLRKDHETRSRHHHQRGNDRTDGDTA' A
#
# COMPACT_ATOMS: atom_id res chain seq x y z
N MET A 1 11.34 29.89 14.02
CA MET A 1 10.24 29.05 14.55
C MET A 1 9.01 29.29 13.69
N LEU A 2 8.43 28.25 13.12
CA LEU A 2 7.19 28.37 12.33
C LEU A 2 6.09 28.89 13.25
N ARG A 3 5.59 30.11 12.99
CA ARG A 3 4.43 30.66 13.72
C ARG A 3 3.20 29.91 13.25
N TRP A 4 2.46 29.33 14.18
CA TRP A 4 1.15 28.75 13.88
C TRP A 4 0.23 29.82 13.28
N GLN A 5 -0.45 29.48 12.19
CA GLN A 5 -1.45 30.31 11.52
C GLN A 5 -2.80 29.59 11.53
N PRO A 6 -3.93 30.31 11.73
CA PRO A 6 -5.26 29.72 11.61
C PRO A 6 -5.45 29.05 10.24
N GLY A 7 -5.96 27.81 10.22
CA GLY A 7 -6.16 27.03 8.99
C GLY A 7 -4.97 26.16 8.56
N ALA A 8 -3.79 26.32 9.17
CA ALA A 8 -2.70 25.39 8.97
C ALA A 8 -2.96 24.08 9.74
N LEU A 9 -3.00 22.95 9.02
CA LEU A 9 -2.96 21.62 9.62
C LEU A 9 -1.60 21.45 10.31
N LEU A 10 -1.59 21.68 11.62
CA LEU A 10 -0.43 21.47 12.51
C LEU A 10 0.07 20.02 12.53
N LEU A 11 -0.85 19.09 12.25
CA LEU A 11 -0.63 17.66 12.27
C LEU A 11 -1.15 17.12 10.94
N SER A 12 -0.35 16.33 10.26
CA SER A 12 -0.81 15.57 9.12
C SER A 12 -1.74 14.44 9.56
N ASP A 13 -2.48 13.87 8.62
CA ASP A 13 -3.24 12.65 8.87
C ASP A 13 -2.37 11.51 9.41
N PHE A 14 -1.08 11.50 9.06
CA PHE A 14 -0.12 10.54 9.58
C PHE A 14 0.11 10.74 11.08
N ASP A 15 0.36 11.98 11.52
CA ASP A 15 0.58 12.30 12.94
C ASP A 15 -0.65 11.94 13.78
N ILE A 16 -1.85 12.21 13.26
CA ILE A 16 -3.12 11.87 13.91
C ILE A 16 -3.27 10.34 14.05
N LYS A 17 -2.94 9.58 13.00
CA LYS A 17 -3.01 8.11 13.02
C LYS A 17 -2.03 7.52 14.05
N ILE A 18 -0.81 8.04 14.12
CA ILE A 18 0.18 7.63 15.13
C ILE A 18 -0.34 7.94 16.54
N GLY A 19 -0.87 9.13 16.77
CA GLY A 19 -1.45 9.50 18.07
C GLY A 19 -2.60 8.57 18.51
N ARG A 20 -3.50 8.22 17.59
CA ARG A 20 -4.60 7.27 17.87
C ARG A 20 -4.07 5.86 18.16
N LEU A 21 -3.07 5.41 17.42
CA LEU A 21 -2.43 4.11 17.64
C LEU A 21 -1.79 4.04 19.03
N SER A 22 -0.96 5.03 19.40
CA SER A 22 -0.34 5.09 20.72
C SER A 22 -1.38 5.12 21.85
N ALA A 23 -2.48 5.86 21.67
CA ALA A 23 -3.57 5.90 22.64
C ALA A 23 -4.29 4.56 22.80
N SER A 24 -4.43 3.77 21.72
CA SER A 24 -5.12 2.48 21.72
C SER A 24 -4.43 1.41 22.58
N VAL A 25 -3.11 1.52 22.75
CA VAL A 25 -2.29 0.56 23.51
C VAL A 25 -1.82 1.09 24.86
N ARG A 26 -2.14 2.34 25.22
CA ARG A 26 -1.61 3.03 26.43
C ARG A 26 -1.85 2.33 27.78
N LYS A 27 -2.80 1.39 27.84
CA LYS A 27 -3.13 0.61 29.05
C LYS A 27 -2.65 -0.84 28.98
N ARG A 28 -1.87 -1.19 27.97
CA ARG A 28 -1.35 -2.54 27.73
C ARG A 28 0.16 -2.49 27.83
N THR A 29 0.75 -3.44 28.54
CA THR A 29 2.18 -3.69 28.46
C THR A 29 2.43 -4.50 27.20
N LEU A 30 3.13 -3.91 26.23
CA LEU A 30 3.53 -4.62 25.02
C LEU A 30 4.86 -5.31 25.28
N THR A 31 4.91 -6.60 25.01
CA THR A 31 6.17 -7.34 25.02
C THR A 31 6.88 -7.17 23.67
N GLN A 32 8.17 -7.50 23.62
CA GLN A 32 8.94 -7.46 22.37
C GLN A 32 8.33 -8.37 21.29
N SER A 33 7.76 -9.51 21.68
CA SER A 33 7.12 -10.44 20.74
C SER A 33 5.79 -9.90 20.20
N ASP A 34 5.05 -9.12 20.98
CA ASP A 34 3.84 -8.43 20.49
C ASP A 34 4.19 -7.40 19.41
N ILE A 35 5.27 -6.64 19.64
CA ILE A 35 5.78 -5.66 18.68
C ILE A 35 6.23 -6.37 17.40
N GLN A 36 7.06 -7.42 17.52
CA GLN A 36 7.55 -8.17 16.37
C GLN A 36 6.40 -8.74 15.53
N ARG A 37 5.42 -9.38 16.17
CA ARG A 37 4.24 -9.94 15.48
C ARG A 37 3.45 -8.86 14.73
N ALA A 38 3.30 -7.68 15.33
CA ALA A 38 2.60 -6.58 14.70
C ALA A 38 3.37 -6.06 13.47
N CYS A 39 4.69 -5.92 13.57
CA CYS A 39 5.57 -5.58 12.45
C CYS A 39 5.46 -6.61 11.32
N ASP A 40 5.61 -7.91 11.62
CA ASP A 40 5.51 -8.98 10.63
C ASP A 40 4.14 -8.96 9.93
N THR A 41 3.06 -8.71 10.68
CA THR A 41 1.71 -8.60 10.12
C THR A 41 1.57 -7.42 9.17
N ALA A 42 2.14 -6.26 9.54
CA ALA A 42 2.14 -5.06 8.70
C ALA A 42 2.95 -5.28 7.42
N ASP A 43 4.16 -5.85 7.53
CA ASP A 43 5.03 -6.12 6.38
C ASP A 43 4.37 -7.10 5.41
N ASN A 44 3.73 -8.15 5.92
CA ASN A 44 2.98 -9.09 5.08
C ASN A 44 1.80 -8.42 4.36
N ALA A 45 1.08 -7.52 5.04
CA ALA A 45 -0.02 -6.77 4.43
C ALA A 45 0.50 -5.83 3.31
N ILE A 46 1.58 -5.10 3.58
CA ILE A 46 2.25 -4.22 2.60
C ILE A 46 2.74 -5.04 1.41
N ALA A 47 3.44 -6.15 1.65
CA ALA A 47 3.93 -7.04 0.60
C ALA A 47 2.78 -7.60 -0.26
N GLY A 48 1.65 -7.94 0.37
CA GLY A 48 0.44 -8.38 -0.31
C GLY A 48 -0.19 -7.31 -1.20
N MET A 49 -0.21 -6.05 -0.74
CA MET A 49 -0.69 -4.92 -1.54
C MET A 49 0.23 -4.63 -2.74
N LEU A 50 1.54 -4.55 -2.50
CA LEU A 50 2.53 -4.29 -3.54
C LEU A 50 2.54 -5.39 -4.62
N ARG A 51 2.40 -6.66 -4.24
CA ARG A 51 2.30 -7.78 -5.19
C ARG A 51 1.04 -7.73 -6.05
N LYS A 52 -0.10 -7.32 -5.47
CA LYS A 52 -1.36 -7.18 -6.20
C LYS A 52 -1.31 -6.07 -7.24
N ASP A 53 -0.67 -4.94 -6.92
CA ASP A 53 -0.51 -3.82 -7.86
C ASP A 53 0.33 -4.22 -9.10
N HIS A 54 1.29 -5.11 -8.92
CA HIS A 54 2.11 -5.66 -10.01
C HIS A 54 1.34 -6.68 -10.91
N GLU A 55 0.45 -7.50 -10.34
CA GLU A 55 -0.35 -8.49 -11.09
C GLU A 55 -1.40 -7.83 -11.99
N THR A 56 -2.06 -6.77 -11.54
CA THR A 56 -3.14 -6.10 -12.29
C THR A 56 -2.69 -5.36 -13.54
N ARG A 57 -1.39 -5.04 -13.66
CA ARG A 57 -0.88 -4.25 -14.79
C ARG A 57 -0.55 -5.08 -16.04
N SER A 58 -0.48 -6.42 -15.94
CA SER A 58 0.04 -7.28 -17.02
C SER A 58 -1.03 -7.84 -17.97
N ARG A 59 -2.33 -7.73 -17.66
CA ARG A 59 -3.39 -8.45 -18.41
C ARG A 59 -4.13 -7.65 -19.49
N HIS A 60 -3.66 -6.45 -19.84
CA HIS A 60 -4.30 -5.60 -20.86
C HIS A 60 -3.46 -5.40 -22.15
N HIS A 61 -2.54 -6.31 -22.47
CA HIS A 61 -1.86 -6.27 -23.78
C HIS A 61 -2.58 -7.16 -24.80
N HIS A 62 -3.54 -6.54 -25.48
CA HIS A 62 -4.14 -6.86 -26.78
C HIS A 62 -3.98 -8.30 -27.31
N GLN A 63 -5.11 -9.01 -27.35
CA GLN A 63 -5.38 -9.94 -28.45
C GLN A 63 -5.30 -9.16 -29.76
N ARG A 64 -4.19 -9.27 -30.49
CA ARG A 64 -4.15 -8.97 -31.92
C ARG A 64 -4.12 -10.32 -32.63
N GLY A 65 -5.30 -10.73 -33.10
CA GLY A 65 -5.44 -11.89 -33.96
C GLY A 65 -4.58 -11.72 -35.20
N ASN A 66 -3.73 -12.71 -35.46
CA ASN A 66 -3.24 -12.95 -36.81
C ASN A 66 -4.27 -13.86 -37.48
N ASP A 67 -5.29 -13.21 -38.03
CA ASP A 67 -6.17 -13.81 -39.01
C ASP A 67 -5.38 -14.03 -40.32
N ARG A 68 -5.70 -15.14 -40.98
CA ARG A 68 -4.95 -15.74 -42.09
C ARG A 68 -5.09 -14.91 -43.36
N THR A 69 -4.05 -14.90 -44.20
CA THR A 69 -4.25 -15.01 -45.65
C THR A 69 -3.10 -15.79 -46.26
N ASP A 70 -3.38 -17.05 -46.59
CA ASP A 70 -2.69 -17.80 -47.62
C ASP A 70 -2.77 -17.01 -48.93
N GLY A 71 -1.63 -16.80 -49.58
CA GLY A 71 -1.52 -16.15 -50.88
C GLY A 71 -0.64 -17.00 -51.78
N ASP A 72 -1.28 -17.96 -52.44
CA ASP A 72 -0.78 -18.66 -53.62
C ASP A 72 -0.84 -17.72 -54.85
N THR A 73 -0.13 -18.07 -55.93
CA THR A 73 0.19 -17.33 -57.20
C THR A 73 1.47 -16.48 -57.18
N ALA A 74 2.45 -16.65 -58.09
CA ALA A 74 2.54 -17.37 -59.37
C ALA A 74 4.00 -17.80 -59.65
#